data_AF-A0A087UAL1-F1
#
_entry.id   AF-A0A087UAL1-F1
#
_cell.length_a   1.000
_cell.length_b   1.000
_cell.length_c   1.000
_cell.angle_alpha   90.00
_cell.angle_beta   90.00
_cell.angle_gamma   90.00
#
_symmetry.space_group_name_H-M   'P 1'
#
loop_
_entity.id
_entity.type
_entity.pdbx_description
1 polymer ?
#
loop_
_entity_poly.entity_id
_entity_poly.type
_entity_poly.pdbx_seq_one_letter_code
_entity_poly.pdbx_strand_id
1 'polypeptide(L)' 'MSGGIPSLALKDEDVTKFLASGTHIGATNLDFQMEQYVFKRRTDG' A
#
# COMPACT_ATOMS: atom_id res chain seq x y z
N MET A 1 -5.96 2.26 11.66
CA MET A 1 -4.78 3.16 11.48
C MET A 1 -4.03 3.24 12.80
N SER A 2 -2.72 3.53 12.79
CA SER A 2 -1.72 3.42 13.89
C SER A 2 -1.98 4.27 15.17
N GLY A 3 -3.25 4.52 15.53
CA GLY A 3 -3.68 5.19 16.77
C GLY A 3 -3.22 6.64 16.92
N GLY A 4 -2.59 7.24 15.91
CA GLY A 4 -1.93 8.55 16.03
C GLY A 4 -0.65 8.52 16.87
N ILE A 5 -0.09 7.35 17.14
CA ILE A 5 1.11 7.18 17.96
C ILE A 5 2.35 7.56 17.12
N PRO A 6 3.08 8.63 17.46
CA PRO A 6 4.19 9.12 16.61
C PRO A 6 5.33 8.11 16.44
N SER A 7 5.60 7.28 17.44
CA SER A 7 6.65 6.25 17.37
C SER A 7 6.32 5.12 16.39
N LEU A 8 5.04 4.96 16.01
CA LEU A 8 4.56 3.97 15.04
C LEU A 8 4.21 4.60 13.68
N ALA A 9 4.63 5.85 13.44
CA ALA A 9 4.48 6.49 12.14
C ALA A 9 5.38 5.81 11.10
N LEU A 10 4.89 5.77 9.85
CA LEU A 10 5.64 5.24 8.72
C LEU A 10 6.85 6.14 8.45
N LYS A 11 8.05 5.56 8.37
CA LYS A 11 9.29 6.27 8.07
C LYS A 11 9.63 6.17 6.59
N ASP A 12 10.33 7.17 6.06
CA ASP A 12 10.71 7.23 4.64
C ASP A 12 11.57 6.02 4.20
N GLU A 13 12.44 5.53 5.09
CA GLU A 13 13.26 4.34 4.84
C GLU A 13 12.42 3.07 4.63
N ASP A 14 11.30 2.95 5.34
CA ASP A 14 10.40 1.79 5.24
C ASP A 14 9.59 1.86 3.95
N VAL A 15 9.09 3.06 3.60
CA VAL A 15 8.43 3.31 2.30
C VAL A 15 9.34 2.96 1.15
N THR A 16 10.61 3.37 1.22
CA THR A 16 11.59 3.10 0.17
C THR A 16 11.77 1.60 -0.06
N LYS A 17 11.81 0.79 1.01
CA LYS A 17 11.90 -0.67 0.91
C LYS A 17 10.63 -1.29 0.30
N PHE A 18 9.44 -0.78 0.64
CA PHE A 18 8.19 -1.25 0.02
C PHE A 18 8.13 -0.94 -1.48
N LEU A 19 8.55 0.26 -1.88
CA LEU A 19 8.59 0.63 -3.29
C LEU A 19 9.59 -0.22 -4.07
N ALA A 20 10.80 -0.40 -3.53
CA ALA A 20 11.85 -1.21 -4.16
C ALA A 20 11.48 -2.69 -4.29
N SER A 21 10.73 -3.24 -3.34
CA SER A 21 10.27 -4.64 -3.37
C SER A 21 8.97 -4.84 -4.16
N GLY A 22 8.34 -3.77 -4.65
CA GLY A 22 7.13 -3.85 -5.48
C GLY A 22 5.85 -4.20 -4.72
N THR A 23 5.84 -4.18 -3.38
CA THR A 23 4.68 -4.61 -2.56
C THR A 23 3.44 -3.74 -2.71
N HIS A 24 3.60 -2.51 -3.21
CA HIS A 24 2.49 -1.59 -3.49
C HIS A 24 1.72 -1.94 -4.77
N ILE A 25 2.21 -2.90 -5.57
CA ILE A 25 1.55 -3.39 -6.77
C ILE A 25 0.82 -4.69 -6.45
N GLY A 26 -0.51 -4.68 -6.59
CA GLY A 26 -1.36 -5.86 -6.40
C GLY A 26 -1.47 -6.75 -7.63
N ALA A 27 -2.38 -7.72 -7.56
CA ALA A 27 -2.76 -8.54 -8.71
C ALA A 27 -3.75 -7.80 -9.63
N THR A 28 -4.05 -8.38 -10.80
CA THR A 28 -4.99 -7.81 -11.79
C THR A 28 -6.45 -7.90 -11.38
N ASN A 29 -6.76 -8.81 -10.44
CA ASN A 29 -8.11 -9.07 -9.95
C ASN A 29 -8.23 -8.54 -8.52
N LEU A 30 -9.42 -8.04 -8.19
CA LEU A 30 -9.71 -7.45 -6.89
C LEU A 30 -10.97 -8.06 -6.30
N ASP A 31 -10.89 -8.46 -5.04
CA ASP A 31 -12.07 -8.83 -4.27
C ASP A 31 -12.81 -7.57 -3.78
N PHE A 32 -14.15 -7.60 -3.78
CA PHE A 32 -14.96 -6.41 -3.48
C PHE A 32 -14.71 -5.87 -2.05
N GLN A 33 -14.36 -6.74 -1.11
CA GLN A 33 -14.03 -6.34 0.27
C GLN A 33 -12.68 -5.61 0.38
N MET A 34 -11.81 -5.80 -0.62
CA MET A 34 -10.47 -5.22 -0.66
C MET A 34 -10.43 -3.84 -1.32
N GLU A 35 -11.52 -3.37 -1.94
CA GLU A 35 -11.57 -2.06 -2.61
C GLU A 35 -11.14 -0.90 -1.71
N GLN A 36 -11.49 -0.95 -0.42
CA GLN A 36 -11.12 0.09 0.54
C GLN A 36 -9.60 0.22 0.79
N TYR A 37 -8.81 -0.78 0.41
CA TYR A 37 -7.35 -0.79 0.57
C TYR A 37 -6.61 -0.43 -0.72
N VAL A 38 -7.31 -0.29 -1.85
CA VAL A 38 -6.71 0.04 -3.15
C VAL A 38 -6.78 1.54 -3.40
N PHE A 39 -5.64 2.13 -3.76
CA PHE A 39 -5.59 3.55 -4.10
C PHE A 39 -6.12 3.85 -5.50
N LYS A 40 -5.58 3.17 -6.53
CA LYS A 40 -5.94 3.37 -7.93
C LYS A 40 -5.50 2.18 -8.79
N ARG A 41 -6.19 1.95 -9.91
CA ARG A 41 -5.80 1.00 -10.96
C ARG A 41 -4.84 1.63 -11.98
N ARG A 42 -3.78 0.91 -12.36
CA ARG A 42 -2.86 1.30 -13.43
C ARG A 42 -3.43 0.92 -14.80
N THR A 43 -2.83 1.42 -15.88
CA THR A 43 -3.30 1.13 -17.25
C THR A 43 -2.96 -0.28 -17.73
N ASP A 44 -2.00 -0.94 -17.08
CA ASP A 44 -1.56 -2.31 -17.36
C ASP A 44 -2.43 -3.38 -16.68
N GLY A 45 -3.49 -2.97 -15.96
CA GLY A 45 -4.57 -3.85 -15.52
C GLY A 45 -4.67 -4.02 -14.03
#